data_AF-G9AF74-F1
#
_entry.id   AF-G9AF74-F1
#
_cell.length_a   1.000
_cell.length_b   1.000
_cell.length_c   1.000
_cell.angle_alpha   90.00
_cell.angle_beta   90.00
_cell.angle_gamma   90.00
#
_symmetry.space_group_name_H-M   'P 1'
#
loop_
_entity.id
_entity.type
_entity.pdbx_description
1 polymer ?
#
loop_
_entity_poly.entity_id
_entity_poly.type
_entity_poly.pdbx_seq_one_letter_code
_entity_poly.pdbx_strand_id
1 'polypeptide(L)'
;MSLGRWDGCRPSRRHRKCHPRRSLLCLPANYMIDLDHAIIVDVEPTTAIRQADVTAAKRMIERSREEFGLCPARLAAEMLDWYVHIPVFDKSGRTDSTFSLKDFTWDRQNDSYRCPAGKVLTTRGTVVNGNQLLYRASKYDCDGCELKRRCCPKEPTRKVPRTIHEGARDLARDIAKTEASVTSRRQRK
;
A
#
# COMPACT_ATOMS: atom_id res chain seq x y z
N MET A 1 24.31 -10.76 -14.61
CA MET A 1 25.52 -10.51 -15.43
C MET A 1 25.22 -10.88 -16.86
N SER A 2 25.30 -9.91 -17.77
CA SER A 2 25.67 -10.03 -19.19
C SER A 2 26.03 -8.62 -19.68
N LEU A 3 27.16 -8.55 -20.38
CA LEU A 3 27.94 -7.36 -20.70
C LEU A 3 27.28 -6.51 -21.78
N GLY A 4 27.18 -5.21 -21.53
CA GLY A 4 26.83 -4.18 -22.49
C GLY A 4 27.08 -2.82 -21.86
N ARG A 5 27.89 -1.98 -22.51
CA ARG A 5 28.23 -0.62 -22.04
C ARG A 5 26.98 0.25 -22.19
N TRP A 6 26.22 0.43 -21.09
CA TRP A 6 25.10 1.37 -21.05
C TRP A 6 25.62 2.70 -20.51
N ASP A 7 25.89 3.64 -21.41
CA ASP A 7 26.08 5.04 -21.01
C ASP A 7 24.83 5.49 -20.25
N GLY A 8 25.08 5.97 -19.03
CA GLY A 8 24.09 6.06 -17.96
C GLY A 8 22.84 6.83 -18.36
N CYS A 9 21.68 6.27 -18.02
CA CYS A 9 20.43 7.01 -18.03
C CYS A 9 19.57 6.55 -16.85
N ARG A 10 19.47 7.39 -15.82
CA ARG A 10 18.52 7.20 -14.71
C ARG A 10 17.09 7.16 -15.29
N PRO A 11 16.21 6.28 -14.80
CA PRO A 11 14.86 6.17 -15.33
C PRO A 11 14.00 7.30 -14.73
N SER A 12 13.86 8.40 -15.47
CA SER A 12 12.78 9.34 -15.21
C SER A 12 12.33 10.05 -16.49
N ARG A 13 11.03 9.90 -16.79
CA ARG A 13 10.22 10.54 -17.87
C ARG A 13 10.22 9.84 -19.23
N ARG A 14 9.04 9.84 -19.87
CA ARG A 14 8.85 9.51 -21.30
C ARG A 14 9.90 10.29 -22.09
N HIS A 15 10.80 9.59 -22.78
CA HIS A 15 11.73 10.22 -23.70
C HIS A 15 11.26 9.95 -25.13
N ARG A 16 11.09 11.02 -25.92
CA ARG A 16 11.25 10.90 -27.37
C ARG A 16 12.74 10.99 -27.61
N LYS A 17 13.37 9.90 -28.05
CA LYS A 17 14.66 10.04 -28.74
C LYS A 17 14.33 10.48 -30.17
N CYS A 18 14.56 11.75 -30.46
CA CYS A 18 14.60 12.23 -31.83
C CYS A 18 15.97 11.90 -32.41
N HIS A 19 16.07 10.79 -33.14
CA HIS A 19 17.13 10.70 -34.14
C HIS A 19 16.77 11.69 -35.25
N PRO A 20 17.75 12.35 -35.91
CA PRO A 20 17.49 13.37 -36.94
C PRO A 20 16.66 12.89 -38.14
N ARG A 21 16.31 11.59 -38.22
CA ARG A 21 15.40 11.03 -39.22
C ARG A 21 14.19 10.26 -38.66
N ARG A 22 14.11 9.98 -37.36
CA ARG A 22 12.99 9.23 -36.74
C ARG A 22 12.77 9.62 -35.27
N SER A 23 11.52 9.84 -34.90
CA SER A 23 11.09 9.91 -33.51
C SER A 23 10.83 8.49 -33.00
N LEU A 24 11.55 8.09 -31.95
CA LEU A 24 11.33 6.82 -31.26
C LEU A 24 10.51 7.06 -29.99
N LEU A 25 9.43 6.28 -29.83
CA LEU A 25 8.64 6.23 -28.60
C LEU A 25 9.16 5.07 -27.75
N CYS A 26 9.62 5.37 -26.53
CA CYS A 26 10.02 4.36 -25.56
C CYS A 26 8.94 4.26 -24.47
N LEU A 27 8.44 3.05 -24.24
CA LEU A 27 7.53 2.72 -23.14
C LEU A 27 8.25 1.79 -22.16
N PRO A 28 8.12 2.00 -20.84
CA PRO A 28 8.49 0.97 -19.88
C PRO A 28 7.62 -0.28 -20.07
N ALA A 29 8.21 -1.44 -19.81
CA ALA A 29 7.52 -2.72 -19.74
C ALA A 29 7.56 -3.25 -18.30
N ASN A 30 6.42 -3.71 -17.80
CA ASN A 30 6.31 -4.42 -16.54
C ASN A 30 6.42 -5.91 -16.84
N TYR A 31 7.24 -6.63 -16.06
CA TYR A 31 7.43 -8.07 -16.20
C TYR A 31 6.97 -8.76 -14.91
N MET A 32 6.22 -9.85 -15.06
CA MET A 32 5.94 -10.78 -13.98
C MET A 32 6.84 -11.99 -14.16
N ILE A 33 7.68 -12.25 -13.17
CA ILE A 33 8.73 -13.27 -13.24
C ILE A 33 8.53 -14.24 -12.07
N ASP A 34 8.49 -15.53 -12.38
CA ASP A 34 8.65 -16.58 -11.39
C ASP A 34 10.13 -16.65 -10.99
N LEU A 35 10.42 -16.33 -9.73
CA LEU A 35 11.78 -16.29 -9.22
C LEU A 35 12.35 -17.68 -8.90
N ASP A 36 11.51 -18.68 -8.69
CA ASP A 36 11.96 -20.05 -8.39
C ASP A 36 12.44 -20.75 -9.68
N HIS A 37 11.80 -20.45 -10.81
CA HIS A 37 12.11 -21.05 -12.11
C HIS A 37 12.77 -20.08 -13.11
N ALA A 38 12.90 -18.79 -12.75
CA ALA A 38 13.41 -17.71 -13.60
C ALA A 38 12.64 -17.56 -14.94
N ILE A 39 11.32 -17.76 -14.91
CA ILE A 39 10.45 -17.69 -16.10
C ILE A 39 9.69 -16.36 -16.10
N ILE A 40 9.67 -15.67 -17.25
CA ILE A 40 8.76 -14.54 -17.46
C ILE A 40 7.36 -15.12 -17.71
N VAL A 41 6.46 -14.90 -16.77
CA VAL A 41 5.07 -15.37 -16.81
C VAL A 41 4.20 -14.43 -17.64
N ASP A 42 4.45 -13.12 -17.53
CA ASP A 42 3.64 -12.11 -18.21
C ASP A 42 4.44 -10.82 -18.45
N VAL A 43 4.05 -10.03 -19.45
CA VAL A 43 4.60 -8.71 -19.76
C VAL A 43 3.50 -7.73 -20.16
N GLU A 44 3.50 -6.53 -19.57
CA GLU A 44 2.57 -5.45 -19.95
C GLU A 44 3.30 -4.11 -20.12
N PRO A 45 3.34 -3.54 -21.33
CA PRO A 45 3.88 -2.22 -21.56
C PRO A 45 2.95 -1.15 -21.00
N THR A 46 3.50 -0.17 -20.28
CA THR A 46 2.74 0.92 -19.69
C THR A 46 3.33 2.27 -20.05
N THR A 47 2.59 3.32 -19.72
CA THR A 47 3.17 4.65 -19.63
C THR A 47 3.96 4.76 -18.32
N ALA A 48 5.09 5.46 -18.32
CA ALA A 48 5.94 5.68 -17.12
C ALA A 48 5.25 6.56 -16.05
N ILE A 49 4.17 6.04 -15.48
CA ILE A 49 3.31 6.66 -14.49
C ILE A 49 3.02 5.56 -13.46
N ARG A 50 3.30 5.86 -12.19
CA ARG A 50 3.19 4.90 -11.08
C ARG A 50 1.83 4.20 -11.03
N GLN A 51 0.74 4.94 -11.28
CA GLN A 51 -0.62 4.39 -11.31
C GLN A 51 -0.84 3.37 -12.44
N ALA A 52 -0.21 3.58 -13.60
CA ALA A 52 -0.30 2.66 -14.73
C ALA A 52 0.41 1.34 -14.40
N ASP A 53 1.59 1.39 -13.78
CA ASP A 53 2.34 0.19 -13.38
C ASP A 53 1.59 -0.63 -12.32
N VAL A 54 0.95 0.04 -11.35
CA VAL A 54 0.09 -0.62 -10.35
C VAL A 54 -1.12 -1.30 -11.01
N THR A 55 -1.68 -0.68 -12.03
CA THR A 55 -2.83 -1.23 -12.77
C THR A 55 -2.42 -2.40 -13.64
N ALA A 56 -1.28 -2.31 -14.32
CA ALA A 56 -0.71 -3.41 -15.11
C ALA A 56 -0.42 -4.62 -14.23
N ALA A 57 0.26 -4.42 -13.09
CA ALA A 57 0.55 -5.52 -12.17
C ALA A 57 -0.73 -6.23 -11.67
N LYS A 58 -1.83 -5.49 -11.42
CA LYS A 58 -3.13 -6.10 -11.08
C LYS A 58 -3.66 -6.97 -12.21
N ARG A 59 -3.69 -6.44 -13.43
CA ARG A 59 -4.18 -7.14 -14.62
C ARG A 59 -3.35 -8.38 -14.94
N MET A 60 -2.03 -8.28 -14.83
CA MET A 60 -1.12 -9.39 -15.07
C MET A 60 -1.35 -10.55 -14.08
N ILE A 61 -1.60 -10.25 -12.80
CA ILE A 61 -1.94 -11.27 -11.79
C ILE A 61 -3.29 -11.93 -12.11
N GLU A 62 -4.31 -11.13 -12.43
CA GLU A 62 -5.64 -11.63 -12.75
C GLU A 62 -5.63 -12.50 -14.02
N ARG A 63 -4.98 -12.02 -15.08
CA ARG A 63 -4.77 -12.74 -16.33
C ARG A 63 -4.00 -14.04 -16.12
N SER A 64 -2.90 -14.01 -15.36
CA SER A 64 -2.13 -15.23 -15.05
C SER A 64 -2.94 -16.27 -14.28
N ARG A 65 -3.84 -15.81 -13.41
CA ARG A 65 -4.74 -16.69 -12.67
C ARG A 65 -5.81 -17.31 -13.57
N GLU A 66 -6.41 -16.52 -14.43
CA GLU A 66 -7.49 -16.97 -15.33
C GLU A 66 -6.96 -17.89 -16.44
N GLU A 67 -5.81 -17.56 -17.02
CA GLU A 67 -5.28 -18.26 -18.20
C GLU A 67 -4.40 -19.47 -17.80
N PHE A 68 -3.58 -19.33 -16.76
CA PHE A 68 -2.59 -20.35 -16.38
C PHE A 68 -2.86 -20.98 -15.02
N GLY A 69 -3.90 -20.55 -14.29
CA GLY A 69 -4.12 -20.99 -12.91
C GLY A 69 -3.03 -20.54 -11.94
N LEU A 70 -2.16 -19.61 -12.34
CA LEU A 70 -1.00 -19.19 -11.56
C LEU A 70 -1.38 -18.03 -10.64
N CYS A 71 -1.25 -18.25 -9.34
CA CYS A 71 -1.37 -17.20 -8.33
C CYS A 71 -0.03 -17.05 -7.61
N PRO A 72 0.60 -15.87 -7.64
CA PRO A 72 1.85 -15.67 -6.92
C PRO A 72 1.59 -15.86 -5.42
N ALA A 73 2.36 -16.73 -4.79
CA ALA A 73 2.33 -16.91 -3.34
C ALA A 73 2.97 -15.71 -2.62
N ARG A 74 3.94 -15.05 -3.28
CA ARG A 74 4.60 -13.82 -2.82
C ARG A 74 4.90 -12.94 -4.02
N LEU A 75 4.92 -11.63 -3.82
CA LEU A 75 5.19 -10.68 -4.88
C LEU A 75 6.26 -9.69 -4.43
N ALA A 76 7.35 -9.64 -5.17
CA ALA A 76 8.50 -8.79 -4.93
C ALA A 76 8.34 -7.41 -5.61
N ALA A 77 7.19 -6.75 -5.43
CA ALA A 77 6.97 -5.38 -5.91
C ALA A 77 6.90 -4.41 -4.74
N GLU A 78 7.32 -3.16 -4.95
CA GLU A 78 7.24 -2.09 -3.93
C GLU A 78 5.95 -1.25 -4.02
N MET A 79 5.14 -1.45 -5.07
CA MET A 79 4.09 -0.48 -5.45
C MET A 79 2.65 -0.94 -5.25
N LEU A 80 2.39 -2.18 -4.81
CA LEU A 80 1.04 -2.71 -4.60
C LEU A 80 0.61 -2.68 -3.12
N ASP A 81 0.26 -1.49 -2.62
CA ASP A 81 -0.17 -1.25 -1.23
C ASP A 81 -1.31 -2.16 -0.70
N TRP A 82 -2.00 -2.87 -1.59
CA TRP A 82 -3.09 -3.80 -1.29
C TRP A 82 -2.65 -5.28 -1.22
N TYR A 83 -1.40 -5.59 -1.57
CA TYR A 83 -0.86 -6.95 -1.61
C TYR A 83 0.03 -7.24 -0.40
N VAL A 84 -0.20 -8.40 0.20
CA VAL A 84 0.14 -8.74 1.60
C VAL A 84 1.64 -8.82 1.90
N HIS A 85 2.52 -8.82 0.89
CA HIS A 85 3.98 -8.95 1.10
C HIS A 85 4.77 -7.64 1.01
N ILE A 86 4.13 -6.47 0.87
CA ILE A 86 4.84 -5.19 0.79
C ILE A 86 5.07 -4.62 2.21
N PRO A 87 6.30 -4.23 2.57
CA PRO A 87 6.55 -3.53 3.82
C PRO A 87 5.78 -2.21 3.83
N VAL A 88 4.80 -2.11 4.73
CA VAL A 88 3.98 -0.91 4.89
C VAL A 88 4.79 0.13 5.66
N PHE A 89 5.09 1.27 5.03
CA PHE A 89 5.68 2.42 5.71
C PHE A 89 4.62 3.09 6.59
N ASP A 90 4.75 2.92 7.91
CA ASP A 90 3.86 3.51 8.90
C ASP A 90 4.17 5.00 9.10
N LYS A 91 3.35 5.87 8.47
CA LYS A 91 3.40 7.33 8.68
C LYS A 91 2.36 7.81 9.71
N SER A 92 1.84 6.94 10.56
CA SER A 92 0.81 7.31 11.54
C SER A 92 1.34 8.06 12.77
N GLY A 93 2.67 8.16 12.93
CA GLY A 93 3.32 8.94 13.98
C GLY A 93 3.02 10.43 13.80
N ARG A 94 2.34 11.01 14.78
CA ARG A 94 2.15 12.47 14.86
C ARG A 94 3.24 13.06 15.76
N THR A 95 3.87 14.12 15.29
CA THR A 95 4.82 14.92 16.07
C THR A 95 4.12 15.80 17.11
N ASP A 96 2.83 16.08 16.89
CA ASP A 96 1.98 16.75 17.86
C ASP A 96 1.63 15.76 18.98
N SER A 97 1.79 16.18 20.24
CA SER A 97 1.57 15.42 21.50
C SER A 97 0.16 14.81 21.70
N THR A 98 -0.67 14.89 20.66
CA THR A 98 -1.94 14.20 20.56
C THR A 98 -1.78 12.69 20.42
N PHE A 99 -2.78 11.94 20.89
CA PHE A 99 -2.79 10.49 20.67
C PHE A 99 -2.68 10.18 19.18
N SER A 100 -1.85 9.20 18.83
CA SER A 100 -1.65 8.67 17.49
C SER A 100 -2.68 7.59 17.17
N LEU A 101 -2.58 6.92 16.02
CA LEU A 101 -3.39 5.73 15.74
C LEU A 101 -3.01 4.54 16.63
N LYS A 102 -1.75 4.46 17.08
CA LYS A 102 -1.22 3.34 17.87
C LYS A 102 -1.83 3.26 19.27
N ASP A 103 -2.30 4.39 19.78
CA ASP A 103 -2.99 4.48 21.07
C ASP A 103 -4.44 3.96 20.99
N PHE A 104 -4.94 3.62 19.81
CA PHE A 104 -6.28 3.08 19.59
C PHE A 104 -6.19 1.59 19.33
N THR A 105 -7.03 0.82 20.02
CA THR A 105 -7.12 -0.63 19.83
C THR A 105 -8.15 -0.94 18.75
N TRP A 106 -7.77 -1.74 17.77
CA TRP A 106 -8.69 -2.22 16.74
C TRP A 106 -9.42 -3.48 17.21
N ASP A 107 -10.75 -3.43 17.18
CA ASP A 107 -11.63 -4.59 17.39
C ASP A 107 -12.14 -5.09 16.04
N ARG A 108 -11.57 -6.21 15.59
CA ARG A 108 -11.91 -6.82 14.30
C ARG A 108 -13.30 -7.47 14.32
N GLN A 109 -13.81 -7.92 15.47
CA GLN A 109 -15.11 -8.60 15.55
C GLN A 109 -16.26 -7.61 15.35
N ASN A 110 -16.11 -6.41 15.95
CA ASN A 110 -17.15 -5.38 15.91
C ASN A 110 -16.91 -4.30 14.85
N ASP A 111 -15.87 -4.45 14.01
CA ASP A 111 -15.40 -3.43 13.07
C ASP A 111 -15.35 -2.04 13.72
N SER A 112 -14.59 -1.89 14.79
CA SER A 112 -14.57 -0.64 15.57
C SER A 112 -13.22 -0.37 16.21
N TYR A 113 -12.95 0.89 16.53
CA TYR A 113 -11.80 1.26 17.35
C TYR A 113 -12.21 1.52 18.79
N ARG A 114 -11.34 1.19 19.74
CA ARG A 114 -11.44 1.64 21.12
C ARG A 114 -10.38 2.69 21.40
N CYS A 115 -10.78 3.81 21.98
CA CYS A 115 -9.86 4.85 22.40
C CYS A 115 -9.20 4.52 23.75
N PRO A 116 -8.13 5.25 24.16
CA PRO A 116 -7.51 5.08 25.47
C PRO A 116 -8.45 5.25 26.67
N ALA A 117 -9.54 6.01 26.51
CA ALA A 117 -10.60 6.15 27.53
C ALA A 117 -11.65 5.02 27.47
N GLY A 118 -11.43 3.97 26.69
CA GLY A 118 -12.32 2.81 26.56
C GLY A 118 -13.55 3.02 25.66
N LYS A 119 -13.75 4.22 25.10
CA LYS A 119 -14.91 4.55 24.25
C LYS A 119 -14.76 3.99 22.84
N VAL A 120 -15.88 3.56 22.25
CA VAL A 120 -15.92 2.93 20.94
C VAL A 120 -16.11 3.98 19.84
N LEU A 121 -15.36 3.82 18.75
CA LEU A 121 -15.48 4.60 17.52
C LEU A 121 -16.00 3.69 16.43
N THR A 122 -17.12 4.07 15.84
CA THR A 122 -17.79 3.33 14.76
C THR A 122 -17.72 4.08 13.44
N THR A 123 -17.92 3.36 12.35
CA THR A 123 -18.02 3.93 10.99
C THR A 123 -19.46 3.84 10.50
N ARG A 124 -19.84 4.74 9.59
CA ARG A 124 -21.10 4.63 8.81
C ARG A 124 -20.91 3.83 7.52
N GLY A 125 -19.71 3.29 7.28
CA GLY A 125 -19.36 2.58 6.04
C GLY A 125 -19.10 3.50 4.84
N THR A 126 -19.25 4.81 4.98
CA THR A 126 -19.00 5.76 3.88
C THR A 126 -17.51 5.86 3.58
N VAL A 127 -17.15 5.55 2.33
CA VAL A 127 -15.78 5.71 1.83
C VAL A 127 -15.53 7.20 1.53
N VAL A 128 -14.50 7.74 2.17
CA VAL A 128 -13.97 9.09 1.94
C VAL A 128 -12.61 9.00 1.26
N ASN A 129 -12.22 10.04 0.52
CA ASN A 129 -10.93 10.12 -0.19
C ASN A 129 -10.66 8.91 -1.12
N GLY A 130 -11.71 8.28 -1.64
CA GLY A 130 -11.66 7.14 -2.57
C GLY A 130 -11.29 5.79 -1.95
N ASN A 131 -10.67 5.73 -0.77
CA ASN A 131 -10.23 4.46 -0.18
C ASN A 131 -10.17 4.43 1.36
N GLN A 132 -10.77 5.38 2.07
CA GLN A 132 -10.71 5.45 3.53
C GLN A 132 -12.10 5.37 4.15
N LEU A 133 -12.23 4.65 5.24
CA LEU A 133 -13.37 4.69 6.14
C LEU A 133 -13.04 5.60 7.32
N LEU A 134 -14.00 6.41 7.75
CA LEU A 134 -13.80 7.35 8.85
C LEU A 134 -14.55 6.89 10.11
N TYR A 135 -13.80 6.36 11.06
CA TYR A 135 -14.30 5.97 12.38
C TYR A 135 -14.41 7.21 13.26
N ARG A 136 -15.57 7.41 13.88
CA ARG A 136 -15.87 8.60 14.67
C ARG A 136 -16.29 8.21 16.08
N ALA A 137 -15.77 8.93 17.06
CA ALA A 137 -16.28 8.85 18.42
C ALA A 137 -17.62 9.59 18.54
N SER A 138 -18.47 9.16 19.48
CA SER A 138 -19.67 9.90 19.84
C SER A 138 -19.29 11.27 20.42
N LYS A 139 -20.07 12.29 20.08
CA LYS A 139 -19.89 13.65 20.62
C LYS A 139 -20.08 13.67 22.14
N TYR A 140 -21.12 13.01 22.63
CA TYR A 140 -21.41 12.90 24.05
C TYR A 140 -20.27 12.25 24.83
N ASP A 141 -19.66 11.19 24.28
CA ASP A 141 -18.50 10.54 24.91
C ASP A 141 -17.26 11.44 24.95
N CYS A 142 -17.08 12.30 23.95
CA CYS A 142 -15.93 13.19 23.88
C CYS A 142 -16.11 14.45 24.73
N ASP A 143 -17.32 14.98 24.84
CA ASP A 143 -17.59 16.25 25.53
C ASP A 143 -17.30 16.17 27.03
N GLY A 144 -17.57 15.02 27.68
CA GLY A 144 -17.24 14.78 29.09
C GLY A 144 -15.90 14.06 29.32
N CYS A 145 -15.07 13.88 28.28
CA CYS A 145 -13.84 13.08 28.39
C CYS A 145 -12.68 13.91 28.94
N GLU A 146 -12.05 13.46 30.03
CA GLU A 146 -10.85 14.08 30.61
C GLU A 146 -9.67 14.14 29.62
N LEU A 147 -9.59 13.13 28.74
CA LEU A 147 -8.56 13.03 27.73
C LEU A 147 -8.83 13.91 26.49
N LYS A 148 -9.96 14.62 26.40
CA LYS A 148 -10.37 15.40 25.21
C LYS A 148 -9.29 16.37 24.76
N ARG A 149 -8.68 17.12 25.69
CA ARG A 149 -7.63 18.11 25.39
C ARG A 149 -6.41 17.50 24.70
N ARG A 150 -6.03 16.27 25.08
CA ARG A 150 -4.92 15.54 24.45
C ARG A 150 -5.37 14.73 23.23
N CYS A 151 -6.62 14.27 23.19
CA CYS A 151 -7.13 13.39 22.14
C CYS A 151 -7.55 14.15 20.88
N CYS A 152 -8.30 15.24 21.02
CA CYS A 152 -8.80 16.04 19.91
C CYS A 152 -8.92 17.52 20.34
N PRO A 153 -7.79 18.26 20.43
CA PRO A 153 -7.80 19.65 20.91
C PRO A 153 -8.56 20.61 19.98
N LYS A 154 -8.52 20.37 18.66
CA LYS A 154 -9.09 21.25 17.63
C LYS A 154 -10.45 20.80 17.09
N GLU A 155 -10.85 19.57 17.40
CA GLU A 155 -12.05 18.94 16.83
C GLU A 155 -13.02 18.57 17.94
N PRO A 156 -14.34 18.68 17.72
CA PRO A 156 -15.34 18.34 18.73
C PRO A 156 -15.30 16.85 19.08
N THR A 157 -14.94 16.00 18.12
CA THR A 157 -14.82 14.56 18.29
C THR A 157 -13.58 14.01 17.60
N ARG A 158 -13.05 12.92 18.17
CA ARG A 158 -11.96 12.18 17.54
C ARG A 158 -12.45 11.46 16.28
N LYS A 159 -11.68 11.61 15.20
CA LYS A 159 -11.87 10.91 13.93
C LYS A 159 -10.62 10.09 13.60
N VAL A 160 -10.80 8.85 13.19
CA VAL A 160 -9.72 7.93 12.82
C VAL A 160 -9.96 7.44 11.39
N PRO A 161 -9.17 7.90 10.40
CA PRO A 161 -9.23 7.37 9.05
C PRO A 161 -8.55 5.99 9.03
N ARG A 162 -9.23 4.99 8.49
CA ARG A 162 -8.71 3.63 8.25
C ARG A 162 -8.83 3.34 6.77
N THR A 163 -7.79 2.82 6.13
CA THR A 163 -7.89 2.47 4.70
C THR A 163 -8.74 1.22 4.54
N ILE A 164 -9.50 1.09 3.45
CA ILE A 164 -10.23 -0.16 3.14
C ILE A 164 -9.28 -1.37 3.02
N HIS A 165 -8.03 -1.12 2.66
CA HIS A 165 -6.97 -2.12 2.57
C HIS A 165 -6.22 -2.33 3.89
N GLU A 166 -6.66 -1.75 5.02
CA GLU A 166 -5.93 -1.86 6.28
C GLU A 166 -5.82 -3.31 6.77
N GLY A 167 -6.80 -4.17 6.47
CA GLY A 167 -6.70 -5.60 6.77
C GLY A 167 -5.54 -6.29 6.05
N ALA A 168 -5.32 -5.95 4.77
CA ALA A 168 -4.16 -6.44 4.01
C ALA A 168 -2.84 -5.86 4.57
N ARG A 169 -2.87 -4.61 5.07
CA ARG A 169 -1.71 -3.98 5.72
C ARG A 169 -1.39 -4.55 7.10
N ASP A 170 -2.41 -4.88 7.90
CA ASP A 170 -2.26 -5.59 9.17
C ASP A 170 -1.57 -6.94 8.93
N LEU A 171 -2.09 -7.72 7.97
CA LEU A 171 -1.52 -9.01 7.59
C LEU A 171 -0.08 -8.86 7.04
N ALA A 172 0.17 -7.83 6.22
CA ALA A 172 1.51 -7.52 5.75
C ALA A 172 2.49 -7.18 6.89
N ARG A 173 2.03 -6.47 7.92
CA ARG A 173 2.82 -6.18 9.13
C ARG A 173 3.14 -7.44 9.91
N ASP A 174 2.22 -8.40 10.00
CA ASP A 174 2.47 -9.66 10.69
C ASP A 174 3.42 -10.57 9.90
N ILE A 175 3.24 -10.67 8.58
CA ILE A 175 4.21 -11.36 7.70
C ILE A 175 5.58 -10.69 7.78
N ALA A 176 5.66 -9.36 7.85
CA ALA A 176 6.93 -8.64 7.94
C ALA A 176 7.77 -9.01 9.18
N LYS A 177 7.14 -9.53 10.25
CA LYS A 177 7.83 -10.03 11.45
C LYS A 177 8.40 -11.45 11.29
N THR A 178 7.99 -12.17 10.24
CA THR A 178 8.42 -13.55 9.98
C THR A 178 9.69 -13.62 9.14
N GLU A 179 10.45 -14.71 9.26
CA GLU A 179 11.65 -14.96 8.45
C GLU A 179 11.35 -14.98 6.94
N ALA A 180 10.14 -15.37 6.53
CA ALA A 180 9.70 -15.33 5.14
C ALA A 180 9.76 -13.91 4.54
N SER A 181 9.63 -12.85 5.35
CA SER A 181 9.83 -11.47 4.90
C SER A 181 11.30 -11.16 4.63
N VAL A 182 12.22 -11.70 5.41
CA VAL A 182 13.68 -11.52 5.21
C VAL A 182 14.09 -12.13 3.87
N THR A 183 13.62 -13.34 3.57
CA THR A 183 13.86 -14.01 2.28
C THR A 183 13.26 -13.23 1.12
N SER A 184 12.01 -12.76 1.24
CA SER A 184 11.37 -11.92 0.21
C SER A 184 12.11 -10.61 -0.03
N ARG A 185 12.69 -9.97 1.02
CA ARG A 185 13.51 -8.76 0.85
C ARG A 185 14.84 -9.05 0.17
N ARG A 186 15.48 -10.20 0.45
CA ARG A 186 16.73 -10.61 -0.22
C ARG A 186 16.50 -10.83 -1.72
N GLN A 187 15.38 -11.45 -2.09
CA GLN A 187 14.99 -11.68 -3.48
C GLN A 187 14.62 -10.38 -4.26
N ARG A 188 14.49 -9.23 -3.59
CA ARG A 188 14.25 -7.93 -4.25
C ARG A 188 15.53 -7.20 -4.69
N LYS A 189 16.70 -7.62 -4.20
CA LYS A 189 18.00 -7.03 -4.57
C LYS A 189 18.57 -7.73 -5.78
#